data_AF-A0A523SF02-F1
#
_entry.id   AF-A0A523SF02-F1
#
_cell.length_a   1.000
_cell.length_b   1.000
_cell.length_c   1.000
_cell.angle_alpha   90.00
_cell.angle_beta   90.00
_cell.angle_gamma   90.00
#
_symmetry.space_group_name_H-M   'P 1'
#
loop_
_entity.id
_entity.type
_entity.pdbx_description
1 polymer ?
#
loop_
_entity_poly.entity_id
_entity_poly.type
_entity_poly.pdbx_seq_one_letter_code
_entity_poly.pdbx_strand_id
1 'polypeptide(L)'
;MILRTLDIQGYSVIVPTNTFFATPASVLHAGAKVIFADVTDNLCLNPESVKKSIQEDTKAVIIVHIGGIIPPQIWALSIGSMSW
;
A
#
# COMPACT_ATOMS: atom_id res chain seq x y z
N MET A 1 0.98 12.90 8.68
CA MET A 1 2.23 13.64 8.44
C MET A 1 3.16 12.91 7.49
N ILE A 2 3.45 11.62 7.69
CA ILE A 2 4.35 10.81 6.83
C ILE A 2 4.09 11.01 5.33
N LEU A 3 2.85 10.86 4.87
CA LEU A 3 2.50 11.00 3.45
C LEU A 3 2.83 12.39 2.88
N ARG A 4 2.64 13.47 3.64
CA ARG A 4 3.02 14.81 3.18
C ARG A 4 4.53 15.01 3.19
N THR A 5 5.24 14.42 4.15
CA THR A 5 6.71 14.45 4.21
C THR A 5 7.35 13.71 3.03
N LEU A 6 6.67 12.71 2.47
CA LEU A 6 7.11 11.99 1.27
C LEU A 6 6.68 12.69 -0.03
N ASP A 7 6.11 13.89 0.04
CA ASP A 7 5.61 14.65 -1.12
C ASP A 7 4.69 13.83 -2.04
N ILE A 8 3.74 13.06 -1.47
CA ILE A 8 2.90 12.16 -2.28
C ILE A 8 1.84 12.87 -3.14
N GLN A 9 1.66 14.18 -2.98
CA GLN A 9 0.60 14.91 -3.64
C GLN A 9 0.69 14.75 -5.17
N GLY A 10 -0.43 14.41 -5.82
CA GLY A 10 -0.49 14.15 -7.26
C GLY A 10 -0.07 12.74 -7.70
N TYR A 11 0.51 11.94 -6.80
CA TYR A 11 0.89 10.54 -7.06
C TYR A 11 -0.21 9.56 -6.63
N SER A 12 -0.01 8.27 -6.94
CA SER A 12 -0.82 7.17 -6.43
C SER A 12 -0.15 6.44 -5.26
N VAL A 13 -0.98 5.97 -4.33
CA VAL A 13 -0.57 5.15 -3.19
C VAL A 13 -1.41 3.88 -3.17
N ILE A 14 -0.73 2.74 -3.13
CA ILE A 14 -1.38 1.44 -3.05
C ILE A 14 -1.77 1.15 -1.60
N VAL A 15 -3.02 0.73 -1.37
CA VAL A 15 -3.55 0.37 -0.06
C VAL A 15 -4.29 -0.98 -0.13
N PRO A 16 -4.38 -1.75 0.97
CA PRO A 16 -5.11 -3.00 0.98
C PRO A 16 -6.62 -2.77 0.83
N THR A 17 -7.33 -3.64 0.13
CA THR A 17 -8.81 -3.65 0.08
C THR A 17 -9.43 -3.91 1.46
N ASN A 18 -8.81 -4.78 2.26
CA ASN A 18 -9.21 -5.01 3.64
C ASN A 18 -8.38 -4.14 4.60
N THR A 19 -8.91 -2.97 4.96
CA THR A 19 -8.28 -2.04 5.90
C THR A 19 -9.31 -1.13 6.58
N PHE A 20 -8.89 -0.42 7.64
CA PHE A 20 -9.72 0.60 8.26
C PHE A 20 -9.82 1.85 7.36
N PHE A 21 -10.98 2.52 7.36
CA PHE A 21 -11.25 3.69 6.51
C PHE A 21 -10.20 4.81 6.63
N ALA A 22 -9.59 4.99 7.81
CA ALA A 22 -8.56 6.01 8.00
C ALA A 22 -7.36 5.82 7.04
N THR A 23 -7.06 4.59 6.61
CA THR A 23 -5.95 4.30 5.70
C THR A 23 -6.12 5.01 4.35
N PRO A 24 -7.14 4.70 3.52
CA PRO A 24 -7.35 5.43 2.26
C PRO A 24 -7.71 6.90 2.49
N ALA A 25 -8.44 7.24 3.56
CA ALA A 25 -8.76 8.63 3.87
C ALA A 25 -7.51 9.48 4.09
N SER A 26 -6.46 8.92 4.72
CA SER A 26 -5.19 9.62 4.92
C SER A 26 -4.44 9.93 3.61
N VAL A 27 -4.54 9.02 2.63
CA VAL A 27 -3.98 9.20 1.27
C VAL A 27 -4.71 10.33 0.55
N LEU A 28 -6.05 10.30 0.56
CA LEU A 28 -6.88 11.35 -0.04
C LEU A 28 -6.62 12.71 0.61
N HIS A 29 -6.53 12.75 1.95
CA HIS A 29 -6.24 13.97 2.71
C HIS A 29 -4.82 14.52 2.46
N ALA A 30 -3.90 13.69 1.96
CA ALA A 30 -2.57 14.11 1.53
C ALA A 30 -2.52 14.52 0.05
N GLY A 31 -3.65 14.52 -0.66
CA GLY A 31 -3.75 14.98 -2.05
C GLY A 31 -3.28 13.95 -3.09
N ALA A 32 -3.28 12.67 -2.74
CA ALA A 32 -2.91 11.58 -3.62
C ALA A 32 -4.11 10.71 -4.02
N LYS A 33 -3.91 9.86 -5.04
CA LYS A 33 -4.89 8.87 -5.48
C LYS A 33 -4.71 7.56 -4.72
N VAL A 34 -5.82 6.92 -4.39
CA VAL A 34 -5.81 5.58 -3.80
C VAL A 34 -5.91 4.54 -4.90
N ILE A 35 -5.01 3.57 -4.89
CA ILE A 35 -5.12 2.34 -5.69
C ILE A 35 -5.28 1.18 -4.71
N PHE A 36 -6.31 0.36 -4.91
CA PHE A 36 -6.53 -0.80 -4.06
C PHE A 36 -5.75 -2.01 -4.59
N ALA A 37 -5.18 -2.77 -3.65
CA ALA A 37 -4.61 -4.09 -3.90
C ALA A 37 -5.25 -5.10 -2.95
N ASP A 38 -5.49 -6.30 -3.47
CA ASP A 38 -6.17 -7.38 -2.75
C ASP A 38 -5.32 -7.96 -1.63
N VAL A 39 -6.02 -8.66 -0.74
CA VAL A 39 -5.43 -9.42 0.37
C VAL A 39 -5.50 -10.91 0.09
N THR A 40 -4.70 -11.69 0.81
CA THR A 40 -4.84 -13.15 0.83
C THR A 40 -5.75 -13.60 1.97
N ASP A 41 -5.98 -14.91 2.11
CA ASP A 41 -6.86 -15.50 3.14
C ASP A 41 -6.42 -15.17 4.58
N ASN A 42 -5.16 -14.79 4.78
CA ASN A 42 -4.63 -14.32 6.05
C ASN A 42 -4.92 -12.83 6.34
N LEU A 43 -5.77 -12.18 5.54
CA LEU A 43 -6.15 -10.77 5.62
C LEU A 43 -5.01 -9.77 5.39
N CYS A 44 -3.84 -10.24 4.98
CA CYS A 44 -2.69 -9.39 4.71
C CYS A 44 -2.54 -9.11 3.21
N LEU A 45 -1.90 -8.00 2.90
CA LEU A 45 -1.67 -7.51 1.54
C LEU A 45 -0.98 -8.56 0.66
N ASN A 46 -1.57 -8.86 -0.51
CA ASN A 46 -1.03 -9.82 -1.47
C ASN A 46 0.07 -9.17 -2.33
N PRO A 47 1.34 -9.63 -2.25
CA PRO A 47 2.43 -9.04 -3.02
C PRO A 47 2.21 -9.06 -4.55
N GLU A 48 1.57 -10.11 -5.07
CA GLU A 48 1.29 -10.20 -6.51
C GLU A 48 0.19 -9.23 -6.93
N SER A 49 -0.78 -8.93 -6.05
CA SER A 49 -1.76 -7.89 -6.32
C SER A 49 -1.11 -6.51 -6.31
N VAL A 50 -0.20 -6.24 -5.37
CA VAL A 50 0.57 -4.99 -5.35
C VAL A 50 1.35 -4.81 -6.65
N LYS A 51 2.11 -5.82 -7.10
CA LYS A 51 2.88 -5.74 -8.35
C LYS A 51 2.00 -5.40 -9.57
N LYS A 52 0.80 -5.97 -9.65
CA LYS A 52 -0.16 -5.68 -10.73
C LYS A 52 -0.77 -4.28 -10.65
N SER A 53 -0.83 -3.71 -9.45
CA SER A 53 -1.40 -2.39 -9.19
C SER A 53 -0.40 -1.24 -9.33
N ILE A 54 0.91 -1.51 -9.51
CA ILE A 54 1.92 -0.49 -9.73
C ILE A 54 1.67 0.21 -11.08
N GLN A 55 1.71 1.54 -11.05
CA GLN A 55 1.59 2.44 -12.20
C GLN A 55 2.77 3.41 -12.23
N GLU A 56 2.95 4.15 -13.31
CA GLU A 56 4.02 5.14 -13.44
C GLU A 56 3.99 6.23 -12.36
N ASP A 57 2.79 6.56 -11.85
CA ASP A 57 2.60 7.55 -10.77
C ASP A 57 2.59 6.92 -9.37
N THR A 58 2.88 5.62 -9.22
CA THR A 58 2.91 4.96 -7.91
C THR A 58 4.14 5.36 -7.11
N LYS A 59 3.93 6.01 -5.97
CA LYS A 59 5.02 6.53 -5.11
C LYS A 59 5.15 5.79 -3.78
N ALA A 60 4.11 5.11 -3.32
CA ALA A 60 4.14 4.39 -2.05
C ALA A 60 3.14 3.23 -2.00
N VAL A 61 3.41 2.29 -1.09
CA VAL A 61 2.51 1.21 -0.69
C VAL A 61 2.32 1.30 0.83
N ILE A 62 1.07 1.30 1.30
CA ILE A 62 0.77 1.23 2.73
C ILE A 62 0.43 -0.22 3.08
N ILE A 63 1.18 -0.78 4.02
CA ILE A 63 0.93 -2.11 4.57
C ILE A 63 0.13 -1.96 5.86
N VAL A 64 -0.88 -2.81 6.05
CA VAL A 64 -1.67 -2.84 7.29
C VAL A 64 -1.62 -4.24 7.89
N HIS A 65 -1.23 -4.31 9.16
CA HIS A 65 -1.16 -5.55 9.95
C HIS A 65 -2.49 -5.76 10.66
N ILE A 66 -3.48 -6.26 9.93
CA ILE A 66 -4.80 -6.58 10.51
C ILE A 66 -4.61 -7.58 11.66
N GLY A 67 -5.16 -7.25 12.84
CA GLY A 67 -5.01 -8.06 14.04
C GLY A 67 -3.57 -8.19 14.57
N GLY A 68 -2.63 -7.35 14.10
CA GLY A 68 -1.20 -7.44 14.46
C GLY A 68 -0.43 -8.52 13.71
N ILE A 69 -1.01 -9.14 12.67
CA ILE A 69 -0.39 -10.23 11.93
C ILE A 69 0.61 -9.67 10.90
N ILE A 70 1.83 -10.21 10.92
CA ILE A 70 2.90 -9.89 9.97
C ILE A 70 3.32 -11.20 9.28
N PRO A 71 2.85 -11.45 8.05
CA PRO A 71 3.10 -12.71 7.38
C PRO A 71 4.47 -12.67 6.67
N PRO A 72 5.20 -13.80 6.55
CA PRO A 72 6.52 -13.83 5.92
C PRO A 72 6.53 -13.32 4.47
N GLN A 73 5.41 -13.41 3.75
CA GLN A 73 5.28 -12.98 2.36
C GLN A 73 5.44 -11.46 2.21
N ILE A 74 5.32 -10.68 3.29
CA ILE A 74 5.51 -9.23 3.24
C ILE A 74 6.92 -8.83 2.81
N TRP A 75 7.91 -9.69 3.06
CA TRP A 75 9.29 -9.44 2.65
C TRP A 75 9.47 -9.36 1.15
N ALA A 76 8.55 -9.93 0.36
CA ALA A 76 8.54 -9.79 -1.09
C ALA A 76 8.34 -8.33 -1.56
N LEU A 77 7.77 -7.46 -0.70
CA LEU A 77 7.61 -6.03 -0.97
C LEU A 77 8.85 -5.19 -0.59
N SER A 78 9.91 -5.82 -0.08
CA SER A 78 11.13 -5.11 0.29
C SER A 78 11.89 -4.59 -0.93
N ILE A 79 12.65 -3.50 -0.74
CA ILE A 79 13.43 -2.80 -1.76
C ILE A 79 14.40 -3.74 -2.51
N GLY A 80 14.87 -4.81 -1.87
CA GLY A 80 15.75 -5.81 -2.50
C GLY A 80 15.03 -6.90 -3.31
N SER A 81 13.72 -7.06 -3.13
CA SER A 81 12.90 -8.11 -3.74
C SER A 81 12.03 -7.62 -4.89
N MET A 82 11.86 -6.30 -5.00
CA MET A 82 10.95 -5.66 -5.94
C MET A 82 11.69 -4.51 -6.63
N SER A 83 12.10 -4.74 -7.88
CA SER A 83 12.68 -3.71 -8.75
C SER A 83 11.56 -2.93 -9.44
N TRP A 84 11.14 -1.80 -8.87
CA TRP A 84 10.24 -0.81 -9.47
C TRP A 84 10.82 0.59 -9.29
#